data_AF-A0A9Y4NWN9-F1
#
_entry.id   AF-A0A9Y4NWN9-F1
#
_cell.length_a   1.000
_cell.length_b   1.000
_cell.length_c   1.000
_cell.angle_alpha   90.00
_cell.angle_beta   90.00
_cell.angle_gamma   90.00
#
_symmetry.space_group_name_H-M   'P 1'
#
loop_
_entity.id
_entity.type
_entity.pdbx_description
1 polymer ?
#
loop_
_entity_poly.entity_id
_entity_poly.type
_entity_poly.pdbx_seq_one_letter_code
_entity_poly.pdbx_strand_id
1 'polypeptide(L)'
;TYNSQYMVVDLSRVSLRHSIKNGALTVVEQIPGKVMHSDQTQALRRGYWPSYNIPFHVEIYNLSGYSVMWKRYGEDFSYDLCPRAKILRRDQAKVSDLSSLKLLMRYNNYKRDPYSKGHPCKTICCRNDLRPRRPRPGGCYDTKVTDYQMALQLVAEAINGPTTQGGLRPFSWRSFNLTTHQGLPHTYSFPFVTMRPTLCQP
;
A
#
# COMPACT_ATOMS: atom_id res chain seq x y z
N THR A 1 15.34 -13.77 4.20
CA THR A 1 14.52 -13.28 5.32
C THR A 1 13.98 -11.90 4.95
N TYR A 2 12.82 -11.51 5.47
CA TYR A 2 12.08 -10.29 5.04
C TYR A 2 11.98 -10.14 3.50
N ASN A 3 11.51 -11.20 2.85
CA ASN A 3 11.29 -11.25 1.41
C ASN A 3 10.26 -10.20 0.98
N SER A 4 10.64 -9.31 0.07
CA SER A 4 9.87 -8.11 -0.28
C SER A 4 9.95 -7.79 -1.76
N GLN A 5 9.01 -6.94 -2.21
CA GLN A 5 9.13 -6.19 -3.46
C GLN A 5 9.52 -4.76 -3.10
N TYR A 6 10.65 -4.29 -3.62
CA TYR A 6 11.11 -2.90 -3.52
C TYR A 6 10.81 -2.18 -4.83
N MET A 7 10.37 -0.93 -4.72
CA MET A 7 10.14 -0.02 -5.83
C MET A 7 11.11 1.14 -5.67
N VAL A 8 12.19 1.14 -6.46
CA VAL A 8 13.19 2.19 -6.45
C VAL A 8 12.81 3.22 -7.50
N VAL A 9 12.36 4.39 -7.03
CA VAL A 9 11.98 5.51 -7.88
C VAL A 9 13.13 6.50 -7.96
N ASP A 10 13.69 6.69 -9.15
CA ASP A 10 14.75 7.66 -9.42
C ASP A 10 14.16 8.95 -9.99
N LEU A 11 14.03 9.97 -9.13
CA LEU A 11 13.48 11.26 -9.50
C LEU A 11 14.35 12.01 -10.53
N SER A 12 15.66 11.75 -10.60
CA SER A 12 16.55 12.38 -11.59
C SER A 12 16.20 11.98 -13.03
N ARG A 13 15.46 10.88 -13.21
CA ARG A 13 14.98 10.37 -14.50
C ARG A 13 13.58 10.88 -14.87
N VAL A 14 12.97 11.70 -14.01
CA VAL A 14 11.64 12.27 -14.23
C VAL A 14 11.76 13.77 -14.52
N SER A 15 11.23 14.19 -15.65
CA SER A 15 11.06 15.59 -16.01
C SER A 15 9.56 15.85 -16.13
N LEU A 16 8.99 16.53 -15.13
CA LEU A 16 7.55 16.80 -15.05
C LEU A 16 7.05 17.47 -16.33
N ARG A 17 5.86 17.07 -16.80
CA ARG A 17 5.21 17.55 -18.03
C ARG A 17 5.99 17.31 -19.33
N HIS A 18 7.06 16.52 -19.28
CA HIS A 18 7.92 16.27 -20.44
C HIS A 18 8.19 14.78 -20.66
N SER A 19 8.87 14.12 -19.71
CA SER A 19 9.31 12.74 -19.93
C SER A 19 9.61 11.99 -18.63
N ILE A 20 9.31 10.69 -18.62
CA ILE A 20 9.82 9.73 -17.64
C ILE A 20 10.83 8.86 -18.40
N LYS A 21 12.13 8.96 -18.12
CA LYS A 21 13.21 8.24 -18.84
C LYS A 21 13.40 6.84 -18.26
N ASN A 22 13.88 5.89 -19.08
CA ASN A 22 14.19 4.52 -18.62
C ASN A 22 15.10 4.59 -17.37
N GLY A 23 14.88 3.67 -16.44
CA GLY A 23 15.48 3.66 -15.11
C GLY A 23 14.76 4.49 -14.05
N ALA A 24 13.68 5.21 -14.38
CA ALA A 24 12.90 5.97 -13.39
C ALA A 24 12.20 5.08 -12.35
N LEU A 25 11.86 3.84 -12.69
CA LEU A 25 11.34 2.85 -11.76
C LEU A 25 12.05 1.51 -11.93
N THR A 26 12.79 1.07 -10.91
CA THR A 26 13.34 -0.28 -10.84
C THR A 26 12.59 -1.09 -9.78
N VAL A 27 12.04 -2.23 -10.17
CA VAL A 27 11.33 -3.14 -9.25
C VAL A 27 12.24 -4.30 -8.92
N VAL A 28 12.47 -4.53 -7.62
CA VAL A 28 13.35 -5.59 -7.10
C VAL A 28 12.54 -6.53 -6.23
N GLU A 29 12.68 -7.83 -6.41
CA GLU A 29 12.02 -8.86 -5.61
C GLU A 29 13.02 -9.87 -5.08
N GLN A 30 12.86 -10.23 -3.80
CA GLN A 30 13.77 -11.13 -3.10
C GLN A 30 13.02 -12.31 -2.49
N ILE A 31 13.61 -13.49 -2.63
CA ILE A 31 13.30 -14.73 -1.88
C ILE A 31 14.61 -15.36 -1.38
N PRO A 32 14.58 -16.41 -0.54
CA PRO A 32 15.80 -17.10 -0.13
C PRO A 32 16.54 -17.65 -1.36
N GLY A 33 17.82 -17.30 -1.50
CA GLY A 33 18.67 -17.76 -2.60
C GLY A 33 18.46 -17.08 -3.95
N LYS A 34 17.52 -16.12 -4.08
CA LYS A 34 17.28 -15.43 -5.35
C LYS A 34 16.80 -13.99 -5.19
N VAL A 35 17.41 -13.09 -5.96
CA VAL A 35 16.96 -11.72 -6.17
C VAL A 35 16.74 -11.50 -7.66
N MET A 36 15.63 -10.87 -8.02
CA MET A 36 15.35 -10.43 -9.39
C MET A 36 15.04 -8.95 -9.40
N HIS A 37 15.41 -8.29 -10.48
CA HIS A 37 15.10 -6.88 -10.70
C HIS A 37 14.84 -6.58 -12.18
N SER A 38 14.00 -5.58 -12.46
CA SER A 38 13.76 -5.10 -13.82
C SER A 38 13.35 -3.62 -13.82
N ASP A 39 13.66 -2.92 -14.92
CA ASP A 39 13.15 -1.57 -15.18
C ASP A 39 11.66 -1.66 -15.57
N GLN A 40 10.82 -1.05 -14.74
CA GLN A 40 9.36 -0.99 -14.91
C GLN A 40 8.87 0.41 -15.31
N THR A 41 9.78 1.26 -15.81
CA THR A 41 9.45 2.60 -16.29
C THR A 41 8.36 2.59 -17.36
N GLN A 42 8.32 1.57 -18.23
CA GLN A 42 7.28 1.46 -19.27
C GLN A 42 5.87 1.31 -18.67
N ALA A 43 5.73 0.55 -17.57
CA ALA A 43 4.47 0.45 -16.85
C ALA A 43 4.13 1.79 -16.17
N LEU A 44 5.12 2.43 -15.53
CA LEU A 44 4.93 3.73 -14.88
C LEU A 44 4.43 4.81 -15.86
N ARG A 45 4.95 4.86 -17.09
CA ARG A 45 4.49 5.78 -18.15
C ARG A 45 3.00 5.60 -18.50
N ARG A 46 2.45 4.41 -18.31
CA ARG A 46 1.02 4.13 -18.55
C ARG A 46 0.11 4.61 -17.42
N GLY A 47 0.69 5.05 -16.29
CA GLY A 47 -0.02 5.79 -15.26
C GLY A 47 0.34 5.41 -13.82
N TYR A 48 0.66 4.14 -13.55
CA TYR A 48 0.90 3.68 -12.18
C TYR A 48 1.69 2.38 -12.10
N TRP A 49 2.28 2.14 -10.92
CA TRP A 49 2.81 0.85 -10.51
C TRP A 49 2.20 0.44 -9.17
N PRO A 50 1.41 -0.65 -9.10
CA PRO A 50 0.84 -1.10 -7.84
C PRO A 50 1.68 -2.18 -7.15
N SER A 51 1.61 -2.24 -5.82
CA SER A 51 2.20 -3.32 -5.02
C SER A 51 1.26 -3.74 -3.89
N TYR A 52 1.08 -5.06 -3.71
CA TYR A 52 0.05 -5.60 -2.83
C TYR A 52 0.37 -7.02 -2.33
N ASN A 53 1.64 -7.27 -1.97
CA ASN A 53 2.13 -8.53 -1.39
C ASN A 53 2.03 -9.76 -2.29
N ILE A 54 1.94 -9.60 -3.61
CA ILE A 54 2.02 -10.71 -4.57
C ILE A 54 3.18 -10.41 -5.51
N PRO A 55 4.14 -11.34 -5.72
CA PRO A 55 5.28 -11.09 -6.59
C PRO A 55 4.87 -10.85 -8.04
N PHE A 56 5.53 -9.89 -8.68
CA PHE A 56 5.37 -9.51 -10.07
C PHE A 56 6.19 -10.39 -11.02
N HIS A 57 7.47 -10.64 -10.71
CA HIS A 57 8.31 -11.46 -11.57
C HIS A 57 7.81 -12.91 -11.51
N VAL A 58 7.39 -13.44 -12.65
CA VAL A 58 6.75 -14.77 -12.77
C VAL A 58 7.60 -15.87 -12.14
N GLU A 59 8.93 -15.79 -12.26
CA GLU A 59 9.82 -16.76 -11.64
C GLU A 59 9.78 -16.68 -10.11
N ILE A 60 9.84 -15.48 -9.52
CA ILE A 60 9.70 -15.29 -8.06
C ILE A 60 8.31 -15.76 -7.59
N TYR A 61 7.27 -15.42 -8.34
CA TYR A 61 5.88 -15.85 -8.07
C TYR A 61 5.77 -17.38 -7.99
N ASN A 62 6.34 -18.09 -8.97
CA ASN A 62 6.32 -19.54 -9.05
C ASN A 62 7.17 -20.20 -7.95
N LEU A 63 8.42 -19.76 -7.77
CA LEU A 63 9.34 -20.30 -6.76
C LEU A 63 8.83 -20.07 -5.32
N SER A 64 8.07 -18.99 -5.10
CA SER A 64 7.42 -18.71 -3.82
C SER A 64 6.13 -19.52 -3.59
N GLY A 65 5.73 -20.37 -4.53
CA GLY A 65 4.56 -21.23 -4.43
C GLY A 65 3.21 -20.55 -4.69
N TYR A 66 3.17 -19.31 -5.19
CA TYR A 66 1.89 -18.62 -5.42
C TYR A 66 1.05 -19.29 -6.51
N SER A 67 1.67 -19.92 -7.51
CA SER A 67 0.94 -20.67 -8.55
C SER A 67 0.18 -21.87 -7.98
N VAL A 68 0.73 -22.53 -6.96
CA VAL A 68 0.06 -23.61 -6.21
C VAL A 68 -1.09 -23.03 -5.37
N MET A 69 -0.84 -21.91 -4.69
CA MET A 69 -1.86 -21.24 -3.87
C MET A 69 -3.02 -20.69 -4.70
N TRP A 70 -2.77 -20.18 -5.91
CA TRP A 70 -3.82 -19.82 -6.86
C TRP A 70 -4.70 -21.03 -7.15
N LYS A 71 -4.12 -22.16 -7.56
CA LYS A 71 -4.90 -23.36 -7.93
C LYS A 71 -5.77 -23.85 -6.77
N ARG A 72 -5.30 -23.69 -5.53
CA ARG A 72 -5.99 -24.15 -4.33
C ARG A 72 -7.00 -23.17 -3.73
N TYR A 73 -6.70 -21.87 -3.76
CA TYR A 73 -7.44 -20.83 -3.03
C TYR A 73 -7.98 -19.70 -3.93
N GLY A 74 -7.69 -19.76 -5.23
CA GLY A 74 -8.24 -18.87 -6.24
C GLY A 74 -7.59 -17.48 -6.28
N GLU A 75 -8.39 -16.51 -6.74
CA GLU A 75 -7.94 -15.16 -7.13
C GLU A 75 -7.22 -14.37 -6.04
N ASP A 76 -7.39 -14.70 -4.75
CA ASP A 76 -6.71 -13.98 -3.67
C ASP A 76 -5.17 -14.08 -3.78
N PHE A 77 -4.65 -15.10 -4.47
CA PHE A 77 -3.22 -15.32 -4.76
C PHE A 77 -2.83 -14.95 -6.20
N SER A 78 -3.77 -14.38 -6.96
CA SER A 78 -3.52 -13.85 -8.30
C SER A 78 -2.88 -12.48 -8.24
N TYR A 79 -1.76 -12.28 -8.95
CA TYR A 79 -1.19 -10.95 -9.13
C TYR A 79 -2.26 -10.01 -9.72
N ASP A 80 -2.90 -10.41 -10.81
CA ASP A 80 -3.85 -9.55 -11.52
C ASP A 80 -5.25 -9.45 -10.90
N LEU A 81 -5.72 -10.50 -10.22
CA LEU A 81 -7.13 -10.65 -9.85
C LEU A 81 -7.38 -10.57 -8.34
N CYS A 82 -6.35 -10.42 -7.51
CA CYS A 82 -6.58 -10.21 -6.08
C CYS A 82 -7.38 -8.91 -5.84
N PRO A 83 -8.12 -8.80 -4.72
CA PRO A 83 -8.97 -7.63 -4.47
C PRO A 83 -8.25 -6.28 -4.60
N ARG A 84 -7.00 -6.19 -4.11
CA ARG A 84 -6.21 -4.95 -4.18
C ARG A 84 -5.79 -4.62 -5.60
N ALA A 85 -5.40 -5.62 -6.40
CA ALA A 85 -5.10 -5.42 -7.81
C ALA A 85 -6.30 -4.87 -8.58
N LYS A 86 -7.50 -5.44 -8.34
CA LYS A 86 -8.76 -5.00 -8.97
C LYS A 86 -9.16 -3.60 -8.54
N ILE A 87 -9.05 -3.26 -7.25
CA ILE A 87 -9.35 -1.91 -6.75
C ILE A 87 -8.38 -0.89 -7.33
N LEU A 88 -7.06 -1.15 -7.29
CA LEU A 88 -6.07 -0.23 -7.85
C LEU A 88 -6.24 -0.06 -9.37
N ARG A 89 -6.47 -1.15 -10.11
CA ARG A 89 -6.76 -1.07 -11.55
C ARG A 89 -7.98 -0.20 -11.85
N ARG A 90 -9.04 -0.30 -11.05
CA ARG A 90 -10.27 0.50 -11.20
C ARG A 90 -10.07 1.97 -10.83
N ASP A 91 -9.34 2.25 -9.75
CA ASP A 91 -9.40 3.56 -9.08
C ASP A 91 -8.12 4.41 -9.21
N GLN A 92 -6.99 3.85 -9.68
CA GLN A 92 -5.73 4.61 -9.82
C GLN A 92 -5.89 5.88 -10.65
N ALA A 93 -6.69 5.84 -11.73
CA ALA A 93 -6.92 6.98 -12.62
C ALA A 93 -7.74 8.11 -11.97
N LYS A 94 -8.31 7.88 -10.78
CA LYS A 94 -9.01 8.90 -9.99
C LYS A 94 -8.06 9.74 -9.13
N VAL A 95 -6.78 9.38 -9.08
CA VAL A 95 -5.76 10.15 -8.38
C VAL A 95 -5.27 11.27 -9.29
N SER A 96 -5.69 12.50 -8.99
CA SER A 96 -5.29 13.72 -9.71
C SER A 96 -4.35 14.62 -8.90
N ASP A 97 -4.24 14.38 -7.60
CA ASP A 97 -3.48 15.18 -6.65
C ASP A 97 -3.13 14.36 -5.39
N LEU A 98 -2.40 14.97 -4.46
CA LEU A 98 -1.99 14.33 -3.23
C LEU A 98 -3.18 13.97 -2.32
N SER A 99 -4.26 14.76 -2.34
CA SER A 99 -5.47 14.52 -1.53
C SER A 99 -6.22 13.27 -2.00
N SER A 100 -6.43 13.14 -3.31
CA SER A 100 -7.03 11.94 -3.93
C SER A 100 -6.13 10.72 -3.78
N LEU A 101 -4.80 10.87 -3.79
CA LEU A 101 -3.87 9.78 -3.44
C LEU A 101 -4.07 9.31 -1.99
N LYS A 102 -4.16 10.23 -1.02
CA LYS A 102 -4.48 9.87 0.38
C LYS A 102 -5.77 9.09 0.48
N LEU A 103 -6.83 9.53 -0.22
CA LEU A 103 -8.13 8.86 -0.22
C LEU A 103 -8.04 7.43 -0.77
N LEU A 104 -7.27 7.22 -1.86
CA LEU A 104 -7.05 5.88 -2.41
C LEU A 104 -6.24 5.00 -1.44
N MET A 105 -5.18 5.52 -0.86
CA MET A 105 -4.32 4.77 0.07
C MET A 105 -5.01 4.45 1.40
N ARG A 106 -5.99 5.26 1.82
CA ARG A 106 -6.85 5.02 2.99
C ARG A 106 -8.13 4.26 2.67
N TYR A 107 -8.29 3.79 1.42
CA TYR A 107 -9.52 3.19 0.96
C TYR A 107 -9.89 1.89 1.68
N ASN A 108 -11.04 1.93 2.35
CA ASN A 108 -11.71 0.76 2.89
C ASN A 108 -13.23 0.97 2.83
N ASN A 109 -13.83 0.47 1.75
CA ASN A 109 -15.29 0.49 1.56
C ASN A 109 -15.84 -0.95 1.55
N TYR A 110 -15.30 -1.81 2.41
CA TYR A 110 -15.49 -3.26 2.30
C TYR A 110 -16.95 -3.75 2.34
N LYS A 111 -17.86 -2.93 2.88
CA LYS A 111 -19.30 -3.21 2.98
C LYS A 111 -20.03 -3.03 1.64
N ARG A 112 -19.50 -2.19 0.74
CA ARG A 112 -20.13 -1.82 -0.53
C ARG A 112 -19.28 -2.15 -1.75
N ASP A 113 -17.96 -2.24 -1.60
CA ASP A 113 -17.07 -2.60 -2.71
C ASP A 113 -17.23 -4.09 -3.07
N PRO A 114 -17.65 -4.43 -4.30
CA PRO A 114 -17.85 -5.81 -4.71
C PRO A 114 -16.56 -6.65 -4.67
N TYR A 115 -15.39 -6.04 -4.87
CA TYR A 115 -14.11 -6.76 -4.82
C TYR A 115 -13.72 -7.16 -3.39
N SER A 116 -14.24 -6.46 -2.38
CA SER A 116 -13.98 -6.80 -0.99
C SER A 116 -14.80 -7.99 -0.49
N LYS A 117 -15.91 -8.34 -1.16
CA LYS A 117 -16.79 -9.45 -0.78
C LYS A 117 -17.18 -9.42 0.71
N GLY A 118 -17.45 -8.23 1.26
CA GLY A 118 -17.78 -8.04 2.68
C GLY A 118 -16.62 -8.26 3.65
N HIS A 119 -15.39 -8.50 3.18
CA HIS A 119 -14.23 -8.73 4.05
C HIS A 119 -13.41 -7.46 4.25
N PRO A 120 -13.23 -6.97 5.51
CA PRO A 120 -12.62 -5.67 5.77
C PRO A 120 -11.11 -5.57 5.49
N CYS A 121 -10.49 -6.68 5.10
CA CYS A 121 -9.10 -6.74 4.64
C CYS A 121 -8.91 -7.06 3.15
N LYS A 122 -9.99 -7.21 2.39
CA LYS A 122 -9.93 -7.36 0.93
C LYS A 122 -10.06 -5.98 0.25
N THR A 123 -9.23 -5.04 0.70
CA THR A 123 -9.22 -3.62 0.30
C THR A 123 -7.81 -3.06 0.45
N ILE A 124 -7.58 -1.79 0.07
CA ILE A 124 -6.27 -1.13 0.17
C ILE A 124 -5.82 -1.01 1.64
N CYS A 125 -6.62 -0.35 2.48
CA CYS A 125 -6.29 -0.15 3.90
C CYS A 125 -7.10 -1.10 4.80
N CYS A 126 -6.62 -2.34 4.96
CA CYS A 126 -7.25 -3.43 5.73
C CYS A 126 -7.62 -3.04 7.18
N ARG A 127 -8.79 -3.49 7.64
CA ARG A 127 -9.32 -3.33 9.01
C ARG A 127 -9.69 -4.68 9.62
N ASN A 128 -8.70 -5.47 10.04
CA ASN A 128 -8.92 -6.84 10.53
C ASN A 128 -9.70 -6.86 11.86
N ASP A 129 -9.64 -5.76 12.59
CA ASP A 129 -10.37 -5.49 13.82
C ASP A 129 -11.89 -5.36 13.61
N LEU A 130 -12.32 -5.11 12.37
CA LEU A 130 -13.73 -5.03 11.98
C LEU A 130 -14.29 -6.36 11.45
N ARG A 131 -13.54 -7.46 11.51
CA ARG A 131 -14.08 -8.77 11.09
C ARG A 131 -15.22 -9.21 12.01
N PRO A 132 -16.35 -9.68 11.46
CA PRO A 132 -17.47 -10.19 12.28
C PRO A 132 -17.08 -11.38 13.16
N ARG A 133 -16.16 -12.24 12.68
CA ARG A 133 -15.69 -13.42 13.40
C ARG A 133 -14.20 -13.34 13.63
N ARG A 134 -13.78 -13.56 14.88
CA ARG A 134 -12.36 -13.52 15.31
C ARG A 134 -11.67 -12.22 14.86
N PRO A 135 -12.16 -11.03 15.27
CA PRO A 135 -11.47 -9.78 15.00
C PRO A 135 -10.08 -9.81 15.64
N ARG A 136 -9.10 -9.19 14.98
CA ARG A 136 -7.74 -9.08 15.51
C ARG A 136 -7.25 -7.64 15.39
N PRO A 137 -6.45 -7.13 16.35
CA PRO A 137 -5.92 -5.77 16.30
C PRO A 137 -4.78 -5.69 15.27
N GLY A 138 -5.12 -5.69 13.99
CA GLY A 138 -4.15 -5.65 12.90
C GLY A 138 -4.75 -5.19 11.57
N GLY A 139 -3.89 -4.89 10.61
CA GLY A 139 -4.25 -4.38 9.30
C GLY A 139 -3.40 -3.20 8.88
N CYS A 140 -3.98 -2.31 8.08
CA CYS A 140 -3.36 -1.05 7.70
C CYS A 140 -3.39 -0.09 8.90
N TYR A 141 -2.22 0.41 9.31
CA TYR A 141 -2.07 1.28 10.48
C TYR A 141 -1.35 2.59 10.17
N ASP A 142 -1.02 2.87 8.91
CA ASP A 142 -0.46 4.16 8.52
C ASP A 142 -0.77 4.46 7.06
N THR A 143 -0.41 5.66 6.61
CA THR A 143 -0.19 5.99 5.20
C THR A 143 0.82 7.12 5.14
N LYS A 144 1.77 7.02 4.22
CA LYS A 144 2.76 8.07 3.93
C LYS A 144 2.67 8.39 2.44
N VAL A 145 2.62 9.66 2.10
CA VAL A 145 2.54 10.12 0.71
C VAL A 145 3.50 11.28 0.49
N THR A 146 4.07 11.36 -0.71
CA THR A 146 4.90 12.47 -1.17
C THR A 146 4.70 12.60 -2.68
N ASP A 147 4.90 13.81 -3.19
CA ASP A 147 4.99 14.06 -4.63
C ASP A 147 6.43 14.39 -5.04
N TYR A 148 6.65 14.67 -6.32
CA TYR A 148 7.97 14.98 -6.85
C TYR A 148 8.64 16.17 -6.12
N GLN A 149 7.90 17.25 -5.86
CA GLN A 149 8.46 18.47 -5.26
C GLN A 149 8.73 18.29 -3.78
N MET A 150 7.81 17.65 -3.06
CA MET A 150 7.96 17.32 -1.66
C MET A 150 9.15 16.38 -1.44
N ALA A 151 9.32 15.36 -2.28
CA ALA A 151 10.40 14.40 -2.14
C ALA A 151 11.79 15.04 -2.30
N LEU A 152 11.95 16.00 -3.23
CA LEU A 152 13.19 16.77 -3.38
C LEU A 152 13.55 17.59 -2.13
N GLN A 153 12.55 17.94 -1.32
CA GLN A 153 12.70 18.69 -0.08
C GLN A 153 12.72 17.79 1.17
N LEU A 154 12.76 16.46 0.99
CA LEU A 154 12.65 15.48 2.07
C LEU A 154 11.35 15.61 2.88
N VAL A 155 10.25 15.99 2.21
CA VAL A 155 8.93 16.18 2.80
C VAL A 155 7.99 15.03 2.42
N ALA A 156 7.16 14.62 3.37
CA ALA A 156 6.04 13.72 3.15
C ALA A 156 4.87 14.10 4.06
N GLU A 157 3.67 13.68 3.73
CA GLU A 157 2.55 13.69 4.68
C GLU A 157 2.31 12.28 5.20
N ALA A 158 2.13 12.16 6.51
CA ALA A 158 1.95 10.90 7.19
C ALA A 158 0.72 10.93 8.09
N ILE A 159 0.01 9.81 8.16
CA ILE A 159 -1.04 9.54 9.16
C ILE A 159 -0.68 8.26 9.91
N ASN A 160 -0.83 8.28 11.23
CA ASN A 160 -0.67 7.11 12.08
C ASN A 160 -2.04 6.64 12.58
N GLY A 161 -2.43 5.42 12.25
CA GLY A 161 -3.64 4.75 12.72
C GLY A 161 -4.43 4.05 11.62
N PRO A 162 -5.34 3.13 11.97
CA PRO A 162 -6.26 2.49 11.03
C PRO A 162 -7.23 3.47 10.36
N THR A 163 -7.66 3.17 9.13
CA THR A 163 -8.54 4.08 8.37
C THR A 163 -9.91 4.25 9.00
N THR A 164 -10.34 5.51 9.11
CA THR A 164 -11.68 5.95 9.47
C THR A 164 -12.50 6.41 8.25
N GLN A 165 -11.91 6.35 7.05
CA GLN A 165 -12.54 6.78 5.81
C GLN A 165 -13.86 6.04 5.57
N GLY A 166 -14.86 6.74 5.00
CA GLY A 166 -16.17 6.15 4.71
C GLY A 166 -17.02 5.89 5.95
N GLY A 167 -16.75 6.59 7.06
CA GLY A 167 -17.50 6.47 8.31
C GLY A 167 -17.14 5.22 9.13
N LEU A 168 -15.98 4.61 8.88
CA LEU A 168 -15.49 3.51 9.71
C LEU A 168 -15.14 4.04 11.10
N ARG A 169 -15.59 3.33 12.14
CA ARG A 169 -15.29 3.70 13.53
C ARG A 169 -13.77 3.79 13.75
N PRO A 170 -13.29 4.81 14.49
CA PRO A 170 -11.92 4.84 15.00
C PRO A 170 -11.55 3.52 15.68
N PHE A 171 -10.31 3.08 15.47
CA PHE A 171 -9.79 1.92 16.20
C PHE A 171 -9.58 2.31 17.67
N SER A 172 -9.95 1.42 18.58
CA SER A 172 -9.72 1.59 20.02
C SER A 172 -9.18 0.30 20.64
N TRP A 173 -8.10 0.44 21.41
CA TRP A 173 -7.51 -0.65 22.19
C TRP A 173 -8.45 -1.19 23.26
N ARG A 174 -9.52 -0.47 23.64
CA ARG A 174 -10.55 -0.97 24.56
C ARG A 174 -11.18 -2.28 24.06
N SER A 175 -11.30 -2.45 22.74
CA SER A 175 -11.82 -3.69 22.13
C SER A 175 -10.80 -4.85 22.10
N PHE A 176 -9.53 -4.58 22.41
CA PHE A 176 -8.41 -5.53 22.37
C PHE A 176 -7.49 -5.33 23.58
N ASN A 177 -8.08 -5.18 24.77
CA ASN A 177 -7.39 -4.79 26.00
C ASN A 177 -6.33 -5.79 26.49
N LEU A 178 -6.37 -7.05 26.03
CA LEU A 178 -5.37 -8.08 26.35
C LEU A 178 -4.09 -7.96 25.53
N THR A 179 -4.05 -7.12 24.49
CA THR A 179 -2.84 -6.89 23.68
C THR A 179 -2.03 -5.77 24.31
N THR A 180 -0.75 -5.99 24.61
CA THR A 180 0.12 -4.93 25.15
C THR A 180 0.29 -3.78 24.16
N HIS A 181 0.08 -2.55 24.64
CA HIS A 181 0.12 -1.32 23.83
C HIS A 181 0.61 -0.12 24.66
N GLN A 182 1.58 -0.35 25.54
CA GLN A 182 2.12 0.71 26.42
C GLN A 182 2.65 1.90 25.60
N GLY A 183 2.37 3.11 26.06
CA GLY A 183 2.75 4.35 25.38
C GLY A 183 1.90 4.70 24.15
N LEU A 184 0.99 3.81 23.72
CA LEU A 184 0.10 4.08 22.59
C LEU A 184 -1.20 4.78 23.05
N PRO A 185 -1.76 5.69 22.22
CA PRO A 185 -3.07 6.28 22.49
C PRO A 185 -4.16 5.21 22.53
N HIS A 186 -5.17 5.38 23.39
CA HIS A 186 -6.29 4.43 23.48
C HIS A 186 -7.16 4.35 22.22
N THR A 187 -7.26 5.46 21.48
CA THR A 187 -8.08 5.57 20.26
C THR A 187 -7.30 6.29 19.17
N TYR A 188 -7.41 5.79 17.94
CA TYR A 188 -6.70 6.34 16.78
C TYR A 188 -7.67 7.06 15.86
N SER A 189 -7.59 8.39 15.88
CA SER A 189 -8.36 9.30 15.01
C SER A 189 -7.52 10.53 14.63
N PHE A 190 -6.28 10.29 14.20
CA PHE A 190 -5.33 11.35 13.87
C PHE A 190 -5.51 11.85 12.42
N PRO A 191 -5.24 13.14 12.14
CA PRO A 191 -5.16 13.64 10.78
C PRO A 191 -3.83 13.26 10.11
N PHE A 192 -3.72 13.54 8.81
CA PHE A 192 -2.41 13.62 8.17
C PHE A 192 -1.64 14.82 8.71
N VAL A 193 -0.33 14.66 8.88
CA VAL A 193 0.61 15.71 9.28
C VAL A 193 1.78 15.78 8.30
N THR A 194 2.30 16.98 8.07
CA THR A 194 3.49 17.19 7.25
C THR A 194 4.76 16.87 8.04
N MET A 195 5.53 15.91 7.54
CA MET A 195 6.82 15.50 8.06
C MET A 195 7.93 16.15 7.23
N ARG A 196 8.85 16.87 7.88
CA ARG A 196 9.98 17.55 7.25
C ARG A 196 11.16 17.70 8.22
N PRO A 197 12.41 17.79 7.73
CA PRO A 197 13.55 18.18 8.55
C PRO A 197 13.34 19.57 9.15
N THR A 198 13.77 19.78 10.39
CA THR A 198 13.64 21.06 11.11
C THR A 198 14.98 21.73 11.41
N LEU A 199 16.08 20.98 11.32
CA LEU A 199 17.42 21.54 11.41
C LEU A 199 17.86 21.97 10.00
N CYS A 200 18.36 23.19 9.86
CA CYS A 200 18.97 23.64 8.60
C CYS A 200 20.11 22.70 8.21
N GLN A 201 20.30 22.49 6.90
CA GLN A 201 21.53 21.88 6.40
C GLN A 201 22.73 22.68 6.95
N PRO A 202 23.79 22.01 7.44
CA PRO A 202 25.00 22.70 7.88
C PRO A 202 25.61 23.56 6.78
#